data_AF-A0A1G3QN68-F1
#
_entry.id   AF-A0A1G3QN68-F1
#
_cell.length_a   1.000
_cell.length_b   1.000
_cell.length_c   1.000
_cell.angle_alpha   90.00
_cell.angle_beta   90.00
_cell.angle_gamma   90.00
#
_symmetry.space_group_name_H-M   'P 1'
#
loop_
_entity.id
_entity.type
_entity.pdbx_description
1 polymer ?
#
loop_
_entity_poly.entity_id
_entity_poly.type
_entity_poly.pdbx_seq_one_letter_code
_entity_poly.pdbx_strand_id
1 'polypeptide(L)'
;MNGIIQTPRYIIDLAKKLRKNMTLSEQILWEKLKDRKTCGFKFRNQHPIYRYIFDFYCHEKSLAVEIDGLIHEKKKIMMNLEMSL
;
A
#
# COMPACT_ATOMS: atom_id res chain seq x y z
N MET A 1 18.63 19.46 7.81
CA MET A 1 18.64 18.00 8.04
C MET A 1 17.78 17.34 6.97
N ASN A 2 18.39 16.84 5.89
CA ASN A 2 17.67 16.18 4.80
C ASN A 2 17.36 14.73 5.20
N GLY A 3 16.36 14.55 6.06
CA GLY A 3 15.90 13.23 6.48
C GLY A 3 15.15 12.57 5.33
N ILE A 4 15.85 11.77 4.53
CA ILE A 4 15.19 10.87 3.56
C ILE A 4 14.33 9.92 4.40
N ILE A 5 13.01 10.11 4.37
CA ILE A 5 12.06 9.22 5.01
C ILE A 5 12.10 7.89 4.25
N GLN A 6 12.91 6.95 4.73
CA GLN A 6 13.03 5.63 4.13
C GLN A 6 11.92 4.72 4.64
N THR A 7 11.35 3.93 3.73
CA THR A 7 10.43 2.85 4.06
C THR A 7 11.21 1.71 4.72
N PRO A 8 10.88 1.31 5.97
CA PRO A 8 11.57 0.21 6.65
C PRO A 8 11.48 -1.11 5.88
N ARG A 9 12.50 -1.95 6.01
CA ARG A 9 12.57 -3.21 5.25
C ARG A 9 11.38 -4.13 5.49
N TYR A 10 10.90 -4.22 6.74
CA TYR A 10 9.75 -5.05 7.09
C TYR A 10 8.46 -4.60 6.38
N ILE A 11 8.28 -3.29 6.11
CA ILE A 11 7.16 -2.76 5.33
C ILE A 11 7.27 -3.18 3.87
N ILE A 12 8.47 -3.16 3.30
CA ILE A 12 8.71 -3.59 1.91
C ILE A 12 8.37 -5.07 1.75
N ASP A 13 8.80 -5.91 2.69
CA ASP A 13 8.57 -7.35 2.63
C ASP A 13 7.09 -7.70 2.90
N LEU A 14 6.43 -6.96 3.79
CA LEU A 14 4.99 -7.06 3.96
C LEU A 14 4.22 -6.65 2.68
N ALA A 15 4.60 -5.55 2.02
CA ALA A 15 3.99 -5.14 0.76
C ALA A 15 4.12 -6.24 -0.31
N LYS A 16 5.27 -6.92 -0.41
CA LYS A 16 5.43 -8.08 -1.31
C LYS A 16 4.48 -9.22 -0.95
N LYS A 17 4.31 -9.52 0.35
CA LYS A 17 3.36 -10.53 0.82
C LYS A 17 1.93 -10.14 0.45
N LEU A 18 1.53 -8.88 0.65
CA LEU A 18 0.19 -8.39 0.33
C LEU A 18 -0.08 -8.43 -1.18
N ARG A 19 0.88 -8.10 -2.05
CA ARG A 19 0.71 -8.21 -3.51
C ARG A 19 0.34 -9.61 -3.97
N LYS A 20 0.87 -10.64 -3.30
CA LYS A 20 0.58 -12.05 -3.59
C LYS A 20 -0.74 -12.52 -2.99
N ASN A 21 -1.26 -11.82 -1.99
CA ASN A 21 -2.44 -12.21 -1.20
C ASN A 21 -3.50 -11.10 -1.22
N MET A 22 -3.75 -10.52 -2.40
CA MET A 22 -4.81 -9.52 -2.54
C MET A 22 -6.18 -10.13 -2.27
N THR A 23 -7.07 -9.35 -1.65
CA THR A 23 -8.49 -9.75 -1.49
C THR A 23 -9.19 -9.85 -2.85
N LEU A 24 -10.34 -10.51 -2.92
CA LEU A 24 -11.12 -10.59 -4.17
C LEU A 24 -11.46 -9.18 -4.72
N SER A 25 -11.87 -8.26 -3.84
CA SER A 25 -12.17 -6.87 -4.22
C SER A 25 -10.93 -6.14 -4.76
N GLU A 26 -9.78 -6.31 -4.11
CA GLU A 26 -8.49 -5.77 -4.60
C GLU A 26 -8.10 -6.37 -5.96
N GLN A 27 -8.28 -7.68 -6.17
CA GLN A 27 -7.98 -8.34 -7.44
C GLN A 27 -8.86 -7.79 -8.57
N ILE A 28 -10.16 -7.65 -8.34
CA ILE A 28 -11.11 -7.11 -9.33
C ILE A 28 -10.72 -5.69 -9.73
N LEU A 29 -10.39 -4.83 -8.75
CA LEU A 29 -9.96 -3.47 -9.05
C LEU A 29 -8.59 -3.45 -9.76
N TRP A 30 -7.65 -4.29 -9.34
CA TRP A 30 -6.34 -4.36 -9.96
C TRP A 30 -6.40 -4.68 -11.46
N GLU A 31 -7.29 -5.57 -11.88
CA GLU A 31 -7.48 -5.89 -13.30
C GLU A 31 -7.91 -4.70 -14.16
N LYS A 32 -8.58 -3.71 -13.56
CA LYS A 32 -9.01 -2.45 -14.19
C LYS A 32 -7.91 -1.38 -14.17
N LEU A 33 -7.06 -1.39 -13.13
CA LEU A 33 -6.01 -0.37 -12.93
C LEU A 33 -4.68 -0.72 -13.60
N LYS A 34 -4.32 -2.01 -13.69
CA LYS A 34 -3.02 -2.45 -14.20
C LYS A 34 -2.82 -2.07 -15.67
N ASP A 35 -1.57 -2.10 -16.11
CA ASP A 35 -1.19 -1.87 -17.52
C ASP A 35 -1.68 -0.55 -18.11
N ARG A 36 -1.82 0.49 -17.26
CA ARG A 36 -2.28 1.83 -17.66
C ARG A 36 -3.69 1.87 -18.26
N LYS A 37 -4.51 0.86 -17.99
CA LYS A 37 -5.89 0.74 -18.52
C LYS A 37 -6.81 1.88 -18.08
N THR A 38 -6.55 2.48 -16.93
CA THR A 38 -7.34 3.62 -16.42
C THR A 38 -6.70 4.95 -16.84
N CYS A 39 -7.29 5.61 -17.82
CA CYS A 39 -6.89 6.94 -18.31
C CYS A 39 -5.40 7.07 -18.68
N GLY A 40 -4.71 5.97 -19.00
CA GLY A 40 -3.26 5.96 -19.30
C GLY A 40 -2.35 6.06 -18.07
N PHE A 41 -2.90 6.17 -16.86
CA PHE A 41 -2.11 6.39 -15.63
C PHE A 41 -1.55 5.09 -15.07
N LYS A 42 -0.31 5.14 -14.59
CA LYS A 42 0.34 3.99 -13.94
C LYS A 42 -0.08 3.88 -12.48
N PHE A 43 -0.82 2.82 -12.17
CA PHE A 43 -1.07 2.40 -10.79
C PHE A 43 -0.08 1.31 -10.34
N ARG A 44 0.23 1.31 -9.05
CA ARG A 44 1.00 0.27 -8.35
C ARG A 44 0.11 -0.36 -7.29
N ASN A 45 0.10 -1.67 -7.16
CA ASN A 45 -0.59 -2.36 -6.07
C ASN A 45 0.29 -2.48 -4.81
N GLN A 46 -0.34 -2.41 -3.64
CA GLN A 46 0.24 -2.54 -2.31
C GLN A 46 1.52 -1.69 -2.19
N HIS A 47 1.40 -0.38 -2.41
CA HIS A 47 2.53 0.55 -2.53
C HIS A 47 2.98 1.04 -1.14
N PRO A 48 4.21 0.71 -0.70
CA PRO A 48 4.69 1.12 0.60
C PRO A 48 5.20 2.56 0.59
N ILE A 49 4.74 3.37 1.55
CA ILE A 49 5.21 4.73 1.80
C ILE A 49 5.46 4.87 3.30
N TYR A 50 6.73 5.06 3.68
CA TYR A 50 7.17 5.11 5.07
C TYR A 50 6.67 3.89 5.87
N ARG A 51 5.72 4.07 6.79
CA ARG A 51 5.16 3.01 7.64
C ARG A 51 3.81 2.47 7.16
N TYR A 52 3.34 2.93 6.00
CA TYR A 52 2.03 2.60 5.44
C TYR A 52 2.17 1.84 4.12
N ILE A 53 1.13 1.08 3.77
CA ILE A 53 1.02 0.38 2.49
C ILE A 53 -0.37 0.68 1.94
N PHE A 54 -0.43 1.46 0.86
CA PHE A 54 -1.68 1.75 0.15
C PHE A 54 -2.05 0.58 -0.77
N ASP A 55 -3.31 0.18 -0.82
CA ASP A 55 -3.75 -0.91 -1.71
C ASP A 55 -3.45 -0.59 -3.17
N PHE A 56 -3.68 0.66 -3.61
CA PHE A 56 -3.22 1.16 -4.89
C PHE A 56 -2.67 2.59 -4.81
N TYR A 57 -1.67 2.88 -5.62
CA TYR A 57 -1.06 4.22 -5.68
C TYR A 57 -0.69 4.63 -7.11
N CYS A 58 -1.06 5.84 -7.49
CA CYS A 58 -0.65 6.49 -8.73
C CYS A 58 0.28 7.66 -8.43
N HIS A 59 1.56 7.52 -8.77
CA HIS A 59 2.56 8.57 -8.54
C HIS A 59 2.31 9.81 -9.42
N GLU A 60 1.84 9.62 -10.65
CA GLU A 60 1.57 10.71 -11.61
C GLU A 60 0.49 11.68 -11.13
N LYS A 61 -0.37 11.23 -10.20
CA LYS A 61 -1.47 12.02 -9.63
C LYS A 61 -1.39 12.23 -8.12
N SER A 62 -0.33 11.73 -7.47
CA SER A 62 -0.24 11.67 -6.01
C SER A 62 -1.52 11.11 -5.36
N LEU A 63 -2.09 10.08 -5.98
CA LEU A 63 -3.39 9.52 -5.62
C LEU A 63 -3.22 8.14 -4.97
N ALA A 64 -3.68 8.01 -3.73
CA ALA A 64 -3.88 6.73 -3.07
C ALA A 64 -5.34 6.28 -3.21
N VAL A 65 -5.55 4.98 -3.39
CA VAL A 65 -6.86 4.35 -3.37
C VAL A 65 -6.79 3.18 -2.38
N GLU A 66 -7.64 3.23 -1.36
CA GLU A 66 -7.78 2.20 -0.33
C GLU A 66 -9.16 1.54 -0.49
N ILE A 67 -9.21 0.21 -0.44
CA ILE A 67 -10.50 -0.48 -0.47
C ILE A 67 -10.91 -0.74 0.98
N ASP A 68 -11.76 0.12 1.52
CA ASP A 68 -12.34 -0.12 2.83
C ASP A 68 -13.16 -1.41 2.82
N GLY A 69 -12.77 -2.34 3.70
CA GLY A 69 -13.51 -3.57 3.96
C GLY A 69 -13.70 -3.74 5.46
N LEU A 70 -14.61 -4.62 5.87
CA LEU A 70 -14.89 -4.92 7.29
C LEU A 70 -13.66 -5.41 8.08
N ILE A 71 -12.58 -5.82 7.38
CA ILE A 71 -11.32 -6.35 7.94
C ILE A 71 -10.25 -5.25 8.09
N HIS A 72 -10.45 -4.05 7.53
CA HIS A 72 -9.42 -3.00 7.45
C HIS A 72 -8.99 -2.42 8.82
N GLU A 73 -9.78 -2.60 9.88
CA GLU A 73 -9.41 -2.19 11.24
C GLU A 73 -8.14 -2.89 11.77
N LYS A 74 -7.80 -4.08 11.27
CA LYS A 74 -6.61 -4.84 11.73
C LYS A 74 -5.32 -4.57 10.92
N LYS A 75 -5.41 -3.90 9.76
CA LYS A 75 -4.27 -3.71 8.84
C LYS A 75 -3.41 -2.49 9.19
N LYS A 76 -3.87 -1.61 10.10
CA LYS A 76 -3.01 -0.58 10.71
C LYS A 76 -1.92 -1.29 11.51
N ILE A 77 -0.72 -1.36 10.94
CA ILE A 77 0.49 -1.73 11.69
C ILE A 77 0.79 -0.58 12.64
N MET A 78 0.07 -0.52 13.75
CA MET A 78 0.61 -0.01 14.99
C MET A 78 1.63 -1.04 15.44
N MET A 79 2.89 -0.88 15.01
CA MET A 79 3.96 -1.37 15.87
C MET A 79 3.84 -0.55 17.14
N ASN A 80 3.30 -1.15 18.20
CA ASN A 80 3.67 -0.79 19.56
C ASN A 80 5.20 -0.84 19.60
N LEU A 81 5.83 0.32 19.37
CA LEU A 81 7.03 0.66 20.10
C LEU A 81 6.53 0.85 21.52
N GLU A 82 6.47 -0.22 22.30
CA GLU A 82 6.63 -0.02 23.74
C GLU A 82 7.96 0.68 23.90
N MET A 83 7.85 1.95 24.27
CA MET A 83 8.87 2.72 24.93
C MET A 83 9.62 1.80 25.88
N SER A 84 10.94 1.79 25.71
CA SER A 84 11.86 1.50 26.80
C SER A 84 11.39 2.28 28.03
N LEU A 85 10.90 1.56 29.04
CA LEU A 85 11.21 1.84 30.43
C LEU A 85 12.47 1.04 30.77
#